data_AF-A0A371DYR5-F1
#
_entry.id   AF-A0A371DYR5-F1
#
_cell.length_a   1.000
_cell.length_b   1.000
_cell.length_c   1.000
_cell.angle_alpha   90.00
_cell.angle_beta   90.00
_cell.angle_gamma   90.00
#
_symmetry.space_group_name_H-M   'P 1'
#
loop_
_entity.id
_entity.type
_entity.pdbx_description
1 polymer ?
#
loop_
_entity_poly.entity_id
_entity_poly.type
_entity_poly.pdbx_seq_one_letter_code
_entity_poly.pdbx_strand_id
1 'polypeptide(L)'
;MVNTSSHENQIRHMVYILENAMLNLPQGQGQMSWLIDFTGLTFRNSMVKFTLDSKTIEKVKFVYLKKKGSVGLMKCYFDGENLPSKLGGKGMLNYNHEEFSRLMAEDDLKSVAFWGSDEDKLWSCVGTGHSGSEVAPEPAKASIEPGHI
;
A
#
# COMPACT_ATOMS: atom_id res chain seq x y z
N MET A 1 -10.83 10.96 -4.11
CA MET A 1 -10.53 9.52 -4.03
C MET A 1 -11.82 8.73 -4.18
N VAL A 2 -11.90 7.75 -5.10
CA VAL A 2 -13.14 7.00 -5.37
C VAL A 2 -12.99 5.57 -4.88
N ASN A 3 -13.95 5.12 -4.05
CA ASN A 3 -14.04 3.71 -3.67
C ASN A 3 -14.36 2.89 -4.93
N THR A 4 -13.47 1.94 -5.25
CA THR A 4 -13.58 1.07 -6.43
C THR A 4 -13.86 -0.36 -6.00
N SER A 5 -14.72 -1.05 -6.74
CA SER A 5 -14.96 -2.49 -6.59
C SER A 5 -13.89 -3.36 -7.26
N SER A 6 -12.96 -2.76 -8.01
CA SER A 6 -11.85 -3.49 -8.62
C SER A 6 -10.80 -3.88 -7.59
N HIS A 7 -10.58 -5.19 -7.43
CA HIS A 7 -9.57 -5.74 -6.52
C HIS A 7 -8.16 -5.22 -6.82
N GLU A 8 -7.79 -5.09 -8.09
CA GLU A 8 -6.47 -4.60 -8.47
C GLU A 8 -6.27 -3.15 -8.02
N ASN A 9 -7.26 -2.30 -8.25
CA ASN A 9 -7.17 -0.90 -7.84
C ASN A 9 -7.22 -0.76 -6.31
N GLN A 10 -7.94 -1.62 -5.60
CA GLN A 10 -7.91 -1.68 -4.13
C GLN A 10 -6.50 -2.02 -3.62
N ILE A 11 -5.82 -2.99 -4.24
CA ILE A 11 -4.44 -3.37 -3.87
C ILE A 11 -3.47 -2.22 -4.15
N ARG A 12 -3.49 -1.65 -5.36
CA ARG A 12 -2.63 -0.51 -5.72
C ARG A 12 -2.82 0.66 -4.75
N HIS A 13 -4.07 0.94 -4.40
CA HIS A 13 -4.41 1.99 -3.46
C HIS A 13 -3.94 1.69 -2.04
N MET A 14 -4.04 0.44 -1.58
CA MET A 14 -3.46 0.04 -0.29
C MET A 14 -1.94 0.28 -0.29
N VAL A 15 -1.22 -0.17 -1.32
CA VAL A 15 0.24 0.05 -1.43
C VAL A 15 0.58 1.54 -1.34
N TYR A 16 -0.13 2.38 -2.09
CA TYR A 16 0.04 3.83 -2.07
C TYR A 16 -0.14 4.45 -0.68
N ILE A 17 -1.14 4.02 0.09
CA ILE A 17 -1.33 4.50 1.48
C ILE A 17 -0.15 4.08 2.36
N LEU A 18 0.34 2.85 2.19
CA LEU A 18 1.43 2.33 3.03
C LEU A 18 2.76 3.04 2.75
N GLU A 19 3.04 3.33 1.49
CA GLU A 19 4.22 4.09 1.08
C GLU A 19 4.18 5.51 1.65
N ASN A 20 3.06 6.22 1.50
CA ASN A 20 2.90 7.55 2.08
C ASN A 20 2.99 7.56 3.61
N ALA A 21 2.44 6.54 4.28
CA ALA A 21 2.55 6.44 5.73
C ALA A 21 4.00 6.22 6.19
N MET A 22 4.81 5.50 5.41
CA MET A 22 6.24 5.31 5.69
C MET A 22 7.05 6.59 5.47
N LEU A 23 6.76 7.35 4.39
CA LEU A 23 7.46 8.59 4.07
C LEU A 23 7.23 9.69 5.12
N ASN A 24 6.07 9.69 5.76
CA ASN A 24 5.70 10.65 6.80
C ASN A 24 6.07 10.23 8.23
N LEU A 25 6.88 9.18 8.39
CA LEU A 25 7.37 8.80 9.73
C LEU A 25 8.38 9.83 10.26
N PRO A 26 8.39 10.09 11.58
CA PRO A 26 9.42 10.90 12.23
C PRO A 26 10.84 10.43 11.90
N GLN A 27 11.78 11.38 11.80
CA GLN A 27 13.17 11.05 11.50
C GLN A 27 13.74 10.04 12.52
N GLY A 28 14.33 8.95 12.02
CA GLY A 28 14.83 7.86 12.85
C GLY A 28 13.80 6.77 13.19
N GLN A 29 12.54 6.94 12.80
CA GLN A 29 11.50 5.90 12.93
C GLN A 29 11.37 5.10 11.64
N GLY A 30 11.90 3.87 11.63
CA GLY A 30 11.83 2.96 10.47
C GLY A 30 10.67 1.95 10.51
N GLN A 31 9.74 2.08 11.46
CA GLN A 31 8.63 1.12 11.64
C GLN A 31 7.34 1.80 12.11
N MET A 32 6.20 1.22 11.73
CA MET A 32 4.89 1.58 12.23
C MET A 32 4.09 0.35 12.68
N SER A 33 3.23 0.56 13.68
CA SER A 33 2.31 -0.47 14.18
C SER A 33 0.92 -0.21 13.63
N TRP A 34 0.31 -1.22 13.01
CA TRP A 34 -1.03 -1.11 12.45
C TRP A 34 -2.03 -1.88 13.28
N LEU A 35 -3.26 -1.38 13.28
CA LEU A 35 -4.40 -2.04 13.86
C LEU A 35 -5.38 -2.40 12.76
N ILE A 36 -5.60 -3.69 12.57
CA ILE A 36 -6.54 -4.21 11.57
C ILE A 36 -7.74 -4.80 12.30
N ASP A 37 -8.91 -4.24 12.02
CA ASP A 37 -10.18 -4.74 12.54
C ASP A 37 -10.78 -5.76 11.56
N PHE A 38 -10.77 -7.03 11.96
CA PHE A 38 -11.39 -8.11 11.19
C PHE A 38 -12.86 -8.35 11.58
N THR A 39 -13.47 -7.46 12.38
CA THR A 39 -14.89 -7.56 12.74
C THR A 39 -15.77 -7.52 11.48
N GLY A 40 -16.71 -8.46 11.37
CA GLY A 40 -17.61 -8.58 10.21
C GLY A 40 -17.11 -9.54 9.13
N LEU A 41 -15.86 -10.00 9.19
CA LEU A 41 -15.42 -11.13 8.37
C LEU A 41 -15.90 -12.45 9.00
N THR A 42 -16.44 -13.35 8.17
CA THR A 42 -16.76 -14.74 8.57
C THR A 42 -15.51 -15.63 8.64
N PHE A 43 -14.32 -15.07 8.45
CA PHE A 43 -13.06 -15.78 8.58
C PHE A 43 -12.80 -16.16 10.04
N ARG A 44 -12.62 -17.46 10.30
CA ARG A 44 -12.12 -17.92 11.61
C ARG A 44 -10.70 -17.37 11.78
N ASN A 45 -10.46 -16.63 12.87
CA ASN A 45 -9.14 -16.11 13.29
C ASN A 45 -8.00 -17.14 13.22
N SER A 46 -8.32 -18.44 13.25
CA SER A 46 -7.38 -19.53 13.07
C SER A 46 -6.66 -19.49 11.73
N MET A 47 -7.32 -19.10 10.65
CA MET A 47 -6.75 -19.23 9.30
C MET A 47 -5.60 -18.25 9.05
N VAL A 48 -5.73 -17.00 9.53
CA VAL A 48 -4.64 -16.00 9.48
C VAL A 48 -3.40 -16.49 10.23
N LYS A 49 -3.58 -17.15 11.38
CA LYS A 49 -2.44 -17.69 12.14
C LYS A 49 -1.68 -18.78 11.39
N PHE A 50 -2.35 -19.57 10.55
CA PHE A 50 -1.70 -20.64 9.78
C PHE A 50 -1.00 -20.14 8.51
N THR A 51 -1.36 -18.96 8.01
CA THR A 51 -0.73 -18.36 6.82
C THR A 51 0.57 -17.62 7.15
N LEU A 52 0.81 -17.28 8.42
CA LEU A 52 2.01 -16.55 8.85
C LEU A 52 3.14 -17.52 9.18
N ASP A 53 4.35 -17.18 8.75
CA ASP A 53 5.57 -17.89 9.18
C ASP A 53 5.93 -17.51 10.63
N SER A 54 6.84 -18.30 11.23
CA SER A 54 7.25 -18.13 12.62
C SER A 54 7.80 -16.73 12.94
N LYS A 55 8.51 -16.08 12.00
CA LYS A 55 9.05 -14.73 12.25
C LYS A 55 7.96 -13.66 12.21
N THR A 56 6.93 -13.86 11.38
CA THR A 56 5.84 -12.89 11.26
C THR A 56 4.83 -13.05 12.40
N ILE A 57 4.52 -14.28 12.83
CA ILE A 57 3.53 -14.49 13.89
C ILE A 57 3.97 -13.90 15.25
N GLU A 58 5.28 -13.80 15.51
CA GLU A 58 5.81 -13.16 16.71
C GLU A 58 5.52 -11.65 16.76
N LYS A 59 5.53 -11.00 15.58
CA LYS A 59 5.26 -9.58 15.40
C LYS A 59 3.76 -9.26 15.41
N VAL A 60 2.91 -10.24 15.12
CA VAL A 60 1.45 -10.08 15.13
C VAL A 60 0.90 -10.30 16.54
N LYS A 61 0.23 -9.29 17.10
CA LYS A 61 -0.51 -9.41 18.36
C LYS A 61 -2.00 -9.47 18.09
N PHE A 62 -2.61 -10.61 18.39
CA PHE A 62 -4.06 -10.77 18.26
C PHE A 62 -4.77 -10.13 19.45
N VAL A 63 -5.60 -9.14 19.16
CA VAL A 63 -6.42 -8.44 20.16
C VAL A 63 -7.88 -8.88 20.05
N TYR A 64 -8.51 -9.17 21.19
CA TYR A 64 -9.91 -9.58 21.29
C TYR A 64 -10.66 -8.61 22.20
N LEU A 65 -11.56 -7.81 21.62
CA LEU A 65 -12.30 -6.77 22.35
C LEU A 65 -13.11 -7.31 23.54
N LYS A 66 -13.62 -8.55 23.44
CA LYS A 66 -14.42 -9.18 24.51
C LYS A 66 -13.58 -9.66 25.70
N LYS A 67 -12.25 -9.74 25.58
CA LYS A 67 -11.35 -10.24 26.62
C LYS A 67 -10.62 -9.08 27.27
N LYS A 68 -10.90 -8.81 28.55
CA LYS A 68 -10.28 -7.69 29.30
C LYS A 68 -8.75 -7.67 29.25
N GLY A 69 -8.09 -8.82 29.40
CA GLY A 69 -6.63 -8.91 29.32
C GLY A 69 -6.05 -8.57 27.95
N SER A 70 -6.82 -8.79 26.87
CA SER A 70 -6.38 -8.49 25.51
C SER A 70 -6.57 -7.02 25.15
N VAL A 71 -7.63 -6.38 25.67
CA VAL A 71 -7.81 -4.92 25.57
C VAL A 71 -6.73 -4.18 26.34
N GLY A 72 -6.26 -4.73 27.47
CA GLY A 72 -5.10 -4.20 28.19
C GLY A 72 -3.84 -4.13 27.32
N LEU A 73 -3.55 -5.19 26.57
CA LEU A 73 -2.43 -5.21 25.61
C LEU A 73 -2.57 -4.10 24.56
N MET A 74 -3.76 -3.89 24.01
CA MET A 74 -4.01 -2.85 23.01
C MET A 74 -3.65 -1.45 23.52
N LYS A 75 -3.99 -1.15 24.78
CA LYS A 75 -3.67 0.13 25.44
C LYS A 75 -2.17 0.31 25.71
N CYS A 76 -1.37 -0.75 25.69
CA CYS A 76 0.09 -0.64 25.82
C CYS A 76 0.77 -0.21 24.52
N TYR A 77 0.15 -0.43 23.36
CA TYR A 77 0.70 -0.08 22.04
C TYR A 77 0.07 1.18 21.44
N PHE A 78 -1.18 1.47 21.78
CA PHE A 78 -1.94 2.59 21.23
C PHE A 78 -2.50 3.47 22.33
N ASP A 79 -2.50 4.78 22.09
CA ASP A 79 -3.12 5.74 22.99
C ASP A 79 -4.65 5.53 23.04
N GLY A 80 -5.15 5.21 24.24
CA GLY A 80 -6.56 4.92 24.46
C GLY A 80 -7.48 6.13 24.25
N GLU A 81 -6.95 7.35 24.34
CA GLU A 81 -7.73 8.58 24.11
C GLU A 81 -7.93 8.83 22.60
N ASN A 82 -6.92 8.52 21.78
CA ASN A 82 -6.99 8.70 20.33
C ASN A 82 -7.59 7.48 19.59
N LEU A 83 -7.63 6.31 20.24
CA LEU A 83 -8.17 5.10 19.64
C LEU A 83 -9.71 5.18 19.51
N PRO A 84 -10.29 4.81 18.35
CA PRO A 84 -11.74 4.79 18.18
C PRO A 84 -12.46 3.93 19.23
N SER A 85 -13.62 4.39 19.69
CA SER A 85 -14.45 3.68 20.67
C SER A 85 -14.84 2.27 20.23
N LYS A 86 -15.10 2.07 18.93
CA LYS A 86 -15.36 0.75 18.31
C LYS A 86 -14.22 -0.26 18.49
N LEU A 87 -13.00 0.21 18.74
CA LEU A 87 -11.80 -0.59 18.96
C LEU A 87 -11.40 -0.68 20.45
N GLY A 88 -12.24 -0.18 21.37
CA GLY A 88 -11.97 -0.22 22.81
C GLY A 88 -11.22 0.99 23.38
N GLY A 89 -11.10 2.07 22.60
CA GLY A 89 -10.63 3.38 23.07
C GLY A 89 -11.76 4.31 23.51
N LYS A 90 -11.46 5.60 23.66
CA LYS A 90 -12.41 6.66 24.01
C LYS A 90 -12.61 7.69 22.89
N GLY A 91 -11.81 7.62 21.82
CA GLY A 91 -11.85 8.56 20.71
C GLY A 91 -13.14 8.46 19.90
N MET A 92 -13.72 9.60 19.60
CA MET A 92 -14.84 9.76 18.65
C MET A 92 -14.30 10.16 17.28
N LEU A 93 -13.30 9.44 16.77
CA LEU A 93 -12.76 9.70 15.43
C LEU A 93 -13.66 9.06 14.38
N ASN A 94 -14.33 9.90 13.61
CA ASN A 94 -15.04 9.49 12.40
C ASN A 94 -14.13 9.70 11.20
N TYR A 95 -14.05 8.70 10.33
CA TYR A 95 -13.26 8.81 9.11
C TYR A 95 -13.86 9.88 8.18
N ASN A 96 -13.09 10.94 7.90
CA ASN A 96 -13.44 11.97 6.93
C ASN A 96 -12.63 11.78 5.65
N HIS A 97 -13.29 11.30 4.59
CA HIS A 97 -12.64 11.01 3.32
C HIS A 97 -12.16 12.28 2.58
N GLU A 98 -12.77 13.44 2.83
CA GLU A 98 -12.40 14.71 2.18
C GLU A 98 -11.10 15.24 2.76
N GLU A 99 -11.00 15.29 4.09
CA GLU A 99 -9.77 15.66 4.79
C GLU A 99 -8.62 14.71 4.43
N PHE A 100 -8.89 13.40 4.44
CA PHE A 100 -7.90 12.40 4.04
C PHE A 100 -7.43 12.62 2.60
N SER A 101 -8.36 12.83 1.66
CA SER A 101 -8.01 13.08 0.25
C SER A 101 -7.16 14.34 0.09
N ARG A 102 -7.45 15.39 0.85
CA ARG A 102 -6.67 16.65 0.84
C ARG A 102 -5.24 16.41 1.34
N LEU A 103 -5.08 15.66 2.43
CA LEU A 103 -3.75 15.33 2.97
C LEU A 103 -2.93 14.50 1.99
N MET A 104 -3.52 13.48 1.37
CA MET A 104 -2.83 12.66 0.36
C MET A 104 -2.35 13.50 -0.84
N ALA A 105 -3.19 14.42 -1.33
CA ALA A 105 -2.81 15.31 -2.43
C ALA A 105 -1.67 16.28 -2.04
N GLU A 106 -1.60 16.70 -0.77
CA GLU A 106 -0.50 17.52 -0.26
C GLU A 106 0.82 16.73 -0.22
N ASP A 107 0.75 15.45 0.17
CA ASP A 107 1.91 14.57 0.21
C ASP A 107 2.40 14.15 -1.18
N ASP A 108 1.51 14.08 -2.17
CA ASP A 108 1.92 13.92 -3.58
C ASP A 108 2.81 15.09 -4.04
N LEU A 109 2.45 16.33 -3.67
CA LEU A 109 3.26 17.51 -3.98
C LEU A 109 4.62 17.49 -3.27
N LYS A 110 4.66 17.07 -2.00
CA LYS A 110 5.90 16.91 -1.24
C LYS A 110 6.79 15.82 -1.84
N SER A 111 6.20 14.70 -2.24
CA SER A 111 6.91 13.58 -2.86
C SER A 111 7.53 14.00 -4.19
N VAL A 112 6.78 14.73 -5.02
CA VAL A 112 7.32 15.32 -6.27
C VAL A 112 8.50 16.25 -5.96
N ALA A 113 8.42 17.10 -4.94
CA ALA A 113 9.53 17.98 -4.58
C ALA A 113 10.77 17.21 -4.06
N PHE A 114 10.54 16.16 -3.25
CA PHE A 114 11.60 15.33 -2.68
C PHE A 114 12.35 14.54 -3.76
N TRP A 115 11.62 13.90 -4.69
CA TRP A 115 12.21 13.07 -5.75
C TRP A 115 12.63 13.87 -6.99
N GLY A 116 11.95 14.99 -7.29
CA GLY A 116 12.27 15.86 -8.42
C GLY A 116 13.54 16.71 -8.23
N SER A 117 14.13 16.69 -7.04
CA SER A 117 15.38 17.42 -6.75
C SER A 117 16.65 16.67 -7.20
N ASP A 118 16.53 15.42 -7.67
CA ASP A 118 17.67 14.60 -8.15
C ASP A 118 17.78 14.51 -9.69
N GLU A 119 16.92 15.22 -10.43
CA GLU A 119 16.90 15.14 -11.90
C GLU A 119 18.08 15.87 -12.56
N ASP A 120 18.72 16.82 -11.86
CA ASP A 120 19.89 17.55 -12.38
C ASP A 120 21.22 16.79 -12.26
N LYS A 121 21.25 15.62 -11.58
CA LYS A 121 22.51 14.89 -11.35
C LYS A 121 22.65 13.59 -12.15
N LEU A 122 21.59 13.11 -12.80
CA LEU A 122 21.61 11.83 -13.54
C LEU A 122 21.95 11.94 -15.03
N TRP A 123 21.87 13.13 -15.65
CA TRP A 123 22.22 13.30 -17.07
C TRP A 123 23.74 13.39 -17.34
N SER A 124 24.59 13.56 -16.32
CA SER A 124 26.05 13.67 -16.56
C SER A 124 26.79 12.33 -16.72
N CYS A 125 26.15 11.19 -16.45
CA CYS A 125 26.80 9.87 -16.49
C CYS A 125 26.36 8.96 -17.65
N VAL A 126 25.39 9.36 -18.49
CA VAL A 126 25.07 8.65 -19.73
C VAL A 126 25.51 9.53 -20.89
N GLY A 127 26.81 9.45 -21.19
CA GLY A 127 27.35 9.94 -22.44
C GLY A 127 26.63 9.28 -23.60
N THR A 128 26.04 10.13 -24.45
CA THR A 128 25.75 9.93 -25.87
C THR A 128 26.15 8.56 -26.43
N GLY A 129 25.15 7.68 -26.55
CA GLY A 129 25.23 6.45 -27.33
C GLY A 129 23.84 6.16 -27.90
N HIS A 130 23.62 6.61 -29.13
CA HIS A 130 22.45 6.22 -29.92
C HIS A 130 22.40 4.70 -30.01
N SER A 131 21.25 4.09 -29.69
CA SER A 131 20.90 2.78 -30.21
C SER A 131 19.39 2.70 -30.37
N GLY A 132 18.95 2.79 -31.63
CA GLY A 132 17.56 2.66 -32.03
C GLY A 132 17.05 1.25 -31.77
N SER A 133 15.78 1.16 -31.38
CA SER A 133 15.09 -0.13 -31.25
C SER A 133 14.84 -0.69 -32.66
N GLU A 134 15.64 -1.67 -33.07
CA GLU A 134 15.41 -2.46 -34.28
C GLU A 134 14.25 -3.42 -34.04
N VAL A 135 13.11 -3.16 -34.69
CA VAL A 135 11.95 -4.06 -34.73
C VAL A 135 12.18 -5.05 -35.88
N ALA A 136 12.19 -6.34 -35.55
CA ALA A 136 12.33 -7.43 -36.52
C ALA A 136 11.22 -7.40 -37.59
N PRO A 137 11.53 -7.64 -38.88
CA PRO A 137 10.51 -7.64 -39.92
C PRO A 137 9.59 -8.87 -39.83
N GLU A 138 8.30 -8.63 -39.99
CA GLU A 138 7.21 -9.61 -40.04
C GLU A 138 7.40 -10.59 -41.23
N PRO A 139 7.16 -11.91 -41.07
CA PRO A 139 7.36 -12.86 -42.15
C PRO A 139 6.34 -12.69 -43.29
N ALA A 140 6.86 -12.66 -44.52
CA ALA A 140 6.11 -12.43 -45.75
C ALA A 140 5.00 -13.47 -45.98
N LYS A 141 3.80 -12.97 -46.32
CA LYS A 141 2.64 -13.77 -46.73
C LYS A 141 2.89 -14.34 -48.13
N ALA A 142 3.00 -15.66 -48.25
CA ALA A 142 3.05 -16.35 -49.53
C ALA A 142 1.68 -16.23 -50.23
N SER A 143 1.67 -15.57 -51.38
CA SER A 143 0.52 -15.48 -52.28
C SER A 143 0.47 -16.74 -53.14
N ILE A 144 -0.64 -17.47 -53.10
CA ILE A 144 -0.93 -18.58 -54.01
C ILE A 144 -1.79 -18.01 -55.14
N GLU A 145 -1.21 -17.88 -56.34
CA GLU A 145 -1.92 -17.54 -57.58
C GLU A 145 -2.66 -18.78 -58.14
N PRO A 146 -3.82 -18.63 -58.81
CA PRO A 146 -4.64 -19.75 -59.29
C PRO A 146 -4.52 -20.06 -60.80
N GLY A 147 -4.59 -21.36 -61.15
CA GLY A 147 -4.91 -21.91 -62.50
C GLY A 147 -3.71 -22.08 -63.45
N HIS A 148 -3.64 -22.96 -64.44
CA HIS A 148 -4.46 -23.96 -65.15
C HIS A 148 -3.39 -24.91 -65.80
N ILE A 149 -3.55 -26.22 -66.07
CA ILE A 149 -4.48 -27.03 -66.89
C ILE A 149 -4.31 -28.48 -66.42
#